data_AF-A0A9D4GZG2-F1
#
_entry.id   AF-A0A9D4GZG2-F1
#
_cell.length_a   1.000
_cell.length_b   1.000
_cell.length_c   1.000
_cell.angle_alpha   90.00
_cell.angle_beta   90.00
_cell.angle_gamma   90.00
#
_symmetry.space_group_name_H-M   'P 1'
#
loop_
_entity.id
_entity.type
_entity.pdbx_description
1 polymer ?
#
loop_
_entity_poly.entity_id
_entity_poly.type
_entity_poly.pdbx_seq_one_letter_code
_entity_poly.pdbx_strand_id
1 'polypeptide(L)'
;MYLSIYLSIYLSIYLSIYISIYLSIYLSIYLSIYLSIYLSIYLSIYLSIYLSIYLSIYLSIYLSIYLSIYLSIYLSIYLSIYLSIYLSIYLSIYLSIYLSIYLSIYLSIYLSIYLSIYLSIYLSIYLSIYLSIYLSIYLSIYLSIYLSIYLSIYTV
;
A
#
# COMPACT_ATOMS: atom_id res chain seq x y z
N MET A 1 -15.91 -20.18 -106.90
CA MET A 1 -14.66 -19.55 -106.45
C MET A 1 -14.90 -18.21 -105.75
N TYR A 2 -15.56 -17.23 -106.38
CA TYR A 2 -15.88 -15.95 -105.72
C TYR A 2 -16.80 -16.06 -104.50
N LEU A 3 -17.87 -16.87 -104.58
CA LEU A 3 -18.80 -17.06 -103.45
C LEU A 3 -18.12 -17.71 -102.24
N SER A 4 -17.26 -18.72 -102.46
CA SER A 4 -16.53 -19.40 -101.39
C SER A 4 -15.47 -18.50 -100.74
N ILE A 5 -14.82 -17.63 -101.51
CA ILE A 5 -13.86 -16.63 -101.00
C ILE A 5 -14.60 -15.54 -100.22
N TYR A 6 -15.74 -15.05 -100.71
CA TYR A 6 -16.55 -14.08 -100.00
C TYR A 6 -17.07 -14.63 -98.67
N LEU A 7 -17.59 -15.87 -98.67
CA LEU A 7 -18.10 -16.51 -97.47
C LEU A 7 -16.99 -16.77 -96.44
N SER A 8 -15.80 -17.20 -96.89
CA SER A 8 -14.68 -17.46 -95.98
C SER A 8 -14.12 -16.16 -95.37
N ILE A 9 -14.05 -15.07 -96.13
CA ILE A 9 -13.62 -13.76 -95.64
C ILE A 9 -14.67 -13.20 -94.68
N TYR A 10 -15.95 -13.25 -95.04
CA TYR A 10 -17.03 -12.77 -94.16
C TYR A 10 -17.07 -13.55 -92.85
N LEU A 11 -17.02 -14.89 -92.91
CA LEU A 11 -17.04 -15.74 -91.72
C LEU A 11 -15.80 -15.52 -90.86
N SER A 12 -14.60 -15.44 -91.45
CA SER A 12 -13.37 -15.24 -90.68
C SER A 12 -13.32 -13.88 -90.01
N ILE A 13 -13.76 -12.81 -90.69
CA ILE A 13 -13.83 -11.46 -90.11
C ILE A 13 -14.92 -11.40 -89.04
N TYR A 14 -16.13 -11.90 -89.32
CA TYR A 14 -17.22 -11.90 -88.34
C TYR A 14 -16.85 -12.69 -87.10
N LEU A 15 -16.32 -13.91 -87.26
CA LEU A 15 -15.97 -14.77 -86.13
C LEU A 15 -14.80 -14.21 -85.34
N SER A 16 -13.76 -13.70 -86.00
CA SER A 16 -12.60 -13.12 -85.31
C SER A 16 -12.95 -11.84 -84.56
N ILE A 17 -13.74 -10.95 -85.15
CA ILE A 17 -14.17 -9.71 -84.50
C ILE A 17 -15.15 -10.02 -83.37
N TYR A 18 -16.14 -10.88 -83.61
CA TYR A 18 -17.11 -11.24 -82.59
C TYR A 18 -16.44 -11.93 -81.40
N ILE A 19 -15.60 -12.94 -81.63
CA ILE A 19 -14.88 -13.63 -80.56
C ILE A 19 -13.92 -12.69 -79.85
N SER A 20 -13.12 -11.90 -80.57
CA SER A 20 -12.14 -11.02 -79.92
C SER A 20 -12.81 -9.94 -79.07
N ILE A 21 -13.87 -9.30 -79.59
CA ILE A 21 -14.59 -8.26 -78.86
C ILE A 21 -15.39 -8.85 -77.71
N TYR A 22 -16.16 -9.92 -77.95
CA TYR A 22 -16.96 -10.55 -76.91
C TYR A 22 -16.07 -11.10 -75.79
N LEU A 23 -15.02 -11.84 -76.14
CA LEU A 23 -14.11 -12.42 -75.15
C LEU A 23 -13.33 -11.32 -74.41
N SER A 24 -12.80 -10.31 -75.10
CA SER A 24 -12.03 -9.24 -74.44
C SER A 24 -12.91 -8.40 -73.51
N ILE A 25 -14.11 -8.02 -73.95
CA ILE A 25 -15.04 -7.22 -73.14
C ILE A 25 -15.58 -8.05 -71.99
N TYR A 26 -16.08 -9.26 -72.25
CA TYR A 26 -16.62 -10.12 -71.21
C TYR A 26 -15.55 -10.45 -70.17
N LEU A 27 -14.36 -10.88 -70.60
CA LEU A 27 -13.29 -11.23 -69.69
C LEU A 27 -12.80 -10.00 -68.93
N SER A 28 -12.57 -8.86 -69.58
CA SER A 28 -12.10 -7.65 -68.89
C SER A 28 -13.11 -7.12 -67.88
N ILE A 29 -14.39 -7.04 -68.24
CA ILE A 29 -15.45 -6.57 -67.34
C ILE A 29 -15.69 -7.57 -66.22
N TYR A 30 -15.82 -8.86 -66.54
CA TYR A 30 -16.05 -9.88 -65.52
C TYR A 30 -14.87 -9.96 -64.55
N LEU A 31 -13.63 -10.04 -65.04
CA LEU A 31 -12.46 -10.11 -64.16
C LEU A 31 -12.31 -8.81 -63.36
N SER A 32 -12.43 -7.64 -63.98
CA SER A 32 -12.24 -6.37 -63.26
C SER A 32 -13.30 -6.18 -62.18
N ILE A 33 -14.56 -6.40 -62.49
CA ILE A 33 -15.67 -6.22 -61.54
C ILE A 33 -15.64 -7.31 -60.47
N TYR A 34 -15.56 -8.58 -60.86
CA TYR A 34 -15.55 -9.67 -59.89
C TYR A 34 -14.34 -9.58 -58.97
N LEU A 35 -13.15 -9.38 -59.52
CA LEU A 35 -11.93 -9.33 -58.72
C LEU A 35 -11.91 -8.08 -57.84
N SER A 36 -12.31 -6.90 -58.35
CA SER A 36 -12.34 -5.68 -57.55
C SER A 36 -13.36 -5.73 -56.42
N ILE A 37 -14.58 -6.21 -56.69
CA ILE A 37 -15.63 -6.33 -55.69
C ILE A 37 -15.26 -7.41 -54.67
N TYR A 38 -14.82 -8.59 -55.14
CA TYR A 38 -14.45 -9.67 -54.26
C TYR A 38 -13.25 -9.28 -53.38
N LEU A 39 -12.16 -8.74 -53.94
CA LEU A 39 -11.03 -8.31 -53.13
C LEU A 39 -11.44 -7.17 -52.19
N SER A 40 -12.13 -6.14 -52.66
CA SER A 40 -12.44 -4.99 -51.82
C SER A 40 -13.34 -5.39 -50.65
N ILE A 41 -14.39 -6.15 -50.90
CA ILE A 41 -15.34 -6.58 -49.86
C ILE A 41 -14.69 -7.60 -48.95
N TYR A 42 -14.09 -8.67 -49.50
CA TYR A 42 -13.48 -9.71 -48.68
C TYR A 42 -12.35 -9.15 -47.83
N LEU A 43 -11.44 -8.38 -48.43
CA LEU A 43 -10.29 -7.83 -47.72
C LEU A 43 -10.73 -6.77 -46.71
N SER A 44 -11.66 -5.87 -47.05
CA SER A 44 -12.14 -4.87 -46.10
C SER A 44 -12.87 -5.49 -44.91
N ILE A 45 -13.78 -6.45 -45.15
CA ILE A 45 -14.56 -7.09 -44.10
C ILE A 45 -13.66 -7.99 -43.26
N TYR A 46 -12.86 -8.86 -43.89
CA TYR A 46 -11.98 -9.76 -43.16
C TYR A 46 -10.97 -8.98 -42.33
N LEU A 47 -10.30 -7.98 -42.93
CA LEU A 47 -9.29 -7.20 -42.22
C LEU A 47 -9.93 -6.33 -41.14
N SER A 48 -11.06 -5.67 -41.39
CA SER A 48 -11.72 -4.85 -40.36
C SER A 48 -12.23 -5.69 -39.20
N ILE A 49 -12.89 -6.81 -39.45
CA ILE A 49 -13.43 -7.69 -38.40
C ILE A 49 -12.29 -8.37 -37.65
N TYR A 50 -11.35 -9.00 -38.36
CA TYR A 50 -10.24 -9.68 -37.72
C TYR A 50 -9.39 -8.72 -36.90
N LEU A 51 -9.02 -7.57 -37.47
CA LEU A 51 -8.19 -6.61 -36.77
C LEU A 51 -8.96 -5.97 -35.61
N SER A 52 -10.23 -5.58 -35.78
CA SER A 52 -11.00 -4.99 -34.68
C SER A 52 -11.22 -5.98 -33.53
N ILE A 53 -11.61 -7.21 -33.82
CA ILE A 53 -11.84 -8.24 -32.79
C ILE A 53 -10.52 -8.61 -32.12
N TYR A 54 -9.49 -8.92 -32.91
CA TYR A 54 -8.19 -9.31 -32.36
C TYR A 54 -7.59 -8.18 -31.53
N LEU A 55 -7.54 -6.95 -32.05
CA LEU A 55 -6.97 -5.83 -31.30
C LEU A 55 -7.81 -5.51 -30.08
N SER A 56 -9.15 -5.45 -30.19
CA SER A 56 -9.99 -5.11 -29.04
C SER A 56 -9.89 -6.16 -27.94
N ILE A 57 -10.00 -7.45 -28.27
CA ILE A 57 -9.97 -8.53 -27.28
C ILE A 57 -8.55 -8.67 -26.72
N TYR A 58 -7.53 -8.77 -27.57
CA TYR A 58 -6.16 -8.94 -27.11
C TYR A 58 -5.72 -7.76 -26.26
N LEU A 59 -5.93 -6.53 -26.74
CA LEU A 59 -5.51 -5.34 -26.02
C LEU A 59 -6.33 -5.16 -24.74
N SER A 60 -7.65 -5.36 -24.76
CA SER A 60 -8.47 -5.21 -23.55
C SER A 60 -8.11 -6.25 -22.49
N ILE A 61 -7.96 -7.52 -22.87
CA ILE A 61 -7.63 -8.59 -21.93
C ILE A 61 -6.20 -8.43 -21.43
N TYR A 62 -5.23 -8.26 -22.34
CA TYR A 62 -3.83 -8.11 -21.95
C TYR A 62 -3.64 -6.89 -21.05
N LEU A 63 -4.19 -5.74 -21.45
CA LEU A 63 -4.03 -4.51 -20.68
C LEU A 63 -4.80 -4.57 -19.36
N SER A 64 -6.02 -5.11 -19.34
CA SER A 64 -6.78 -5.22 -18.09
C SER A 64 -6.11 -6.17 -17.10
N ILE A 65 -5.71 -7.36 -17.53
CA ILE A 65 -5.06 -8.35 -16.67
C ILE A 65 -3.68 -7.87 -16.23
N TYR A 66 -2.85 -7.40 -17.16
CA TYR A 66 -1.51 -6.93 -16.84
C TYR A 66 -1.57 -5.75 -15.88
N LEU A 67 -2.40 -4.74 -16.17
CA LEU A 67 -2.54 -3.57 -15.31
C LEU A 67 -3.16 -3.95 -13.97
N SER A 68 -4.18 -4.80 -13.92
CA SER A 68 -4.80 -5.20 -12.65
C SER A 68 -3.83 -5.98 -11.78
N ILE A 69 -3.10 -6.94 -12.35
CA ILE A 69 -2.16 -7.78 -11.60
C ILE A 69 -0.96 -6.94 -11.17
N TYR A 70 -0.35 -6.21 -12.10
CA TYR A 70 0.82 -5.39 -11.79
C TYR A 70 0.48 -4.34 -10.75
N LEU A 71 -0.61 -3.59 -10.92
CA LEU A 71 -1.00 -2.53 -10.00
C LEU A 71 -1.41 -3.11 -8.65
N SER A 72 -2.18 -4.20 -8.61
CA SER A 72 -2.57 -4.81 -7.32
C SER A 72 -1.38 -5.38 -6.55
N ILE A 73 -0.48 -6.09 -7.21
CA ILE A 73 0.71 -6.68 -6.58
C ILE A 73 1.67 -5.57 -6.15
N TYR A 74 2.00 -4.65 -7.06
CA TYR A 74 2.93 -3.57 -6.74
C TYR A 74 2.40 -2.69 -5.62
N LEU A 75 1.13 -2.25 -5.72
CA LEU A 75 0.52 -1.40 -4.70
C LEU A 75 0.36 -2.13 -3.38
N SER A 76 -0.10 -3.40 -3.38
CA SER A 76 -0.25 -4.15 -2.12
C SER A 76 1.10 -4.37 -1.43
N ILE A 77 2.12 -4.82 -2.16
CA ILE A 77 3.45 -5.07 -1.60
C ILE A 77 4.08 -3.76 -1.13
N TYR A 78 4.08 -2.73 -1.98
CA TYR A 78 4.68 -1.45 -1.63
C TYR A 78 3.99 -0.84 -0.42
N LEU A 79 2.66 -0.78 -0.43
CA LEU A 79 1.89 -0.19 0.67
C LEU A 79 2.03 -1.04 1.94
N SER A 80 1.98 -2.38 1.85
CA SER A 80 2.11 -3.24 3.04
C SER A 80 3.49 -3.14 3.65
N ILE A 81 4.55 -3.19 2.84
CA ILE A 81 5.92 -3.16 3.33
C ILE A 81 6.24 -1.76 3.84
N TYR A 82 5.98 -0.72 3.05
CA TYR A 82 6.28 0.65 3.45
C TYR A 82 5.50 1.04 4.71
N LEU A 83 4.19 0.78 4.75
CA LEU A 83 3.37 1.11 5.90
C LEU A 83 3.77 0.27 7.12
N SER A 84 3.99 -1.04 6.99
CA SER A 84 4.38 -1.86 8.14
C SER A 84 5.74 -1.47 8.70
N ILE A 85 6.74 -1.23 7.85
CA ILE A 85 8.08 -0.82 8.27
C ILE A 85 8.03 0.59 8.87
N TYR A 86 7.41 1.54 8.17
CA TYR A 86 7.32 2.92 8.66
C TYR A 86 6.58 2.98 9.99
N LEU A 87 5.42 2.34 10.09
CA LEU A 87 4.60 2.36 11.30
C LEU A 87 5.28 1.59 12.44
N SER A 88 5.89 0.43 12.18
CA SER A 88 6.58 -0.33 13.23
C SER A 88 7.81 0.41 13.75
N ILE A 89 8.64 0.98 12.87
CA ILE A 89 9.84 1.72 13.27
C ILE A 89 9.46 3.02 13.96
N TYR A 90 8.58 3.81 13.34
CA TYR A 90 8.16 5.09 13.90
C TYR A 90 7.49 4.90 15.25
N LEU A 91 6.51 3.98 15.35
CA LEU A 91 5.79 3.74 16.59
C LEU A 91 6.71 3.13 17.65
N SER A 92 7.57 2.16 17.31
CA SER A 92 8.48 1.56 18.30
C SER A 92 9.48 2.57 18.82
N ILE A 93 10.12 3.37 17.95
CA ILE A 93 11.11 4.37 18.36
C ILE A 93 10.42 5.50 19.13
N TYR A 94 9.36 6.08 18.57
CA TYR A 94 8.67 7.19 19.20
C TYR A 94 8.10 6.77 20.57
N LEU A 95 7.39 5.65 20.63
CA LEU A 95 6.79 5.19 21.87
C LEU A 95 7.85 4.77 22.88
N SER A 96 8.90 4.03 22.48
CA SER A 96 9.95 3.62 23.42
C SER A 96 10.73 4.81 23.97
N ILE A 97 11.14 5.75 23.13
CA ILE A 97 11.90 6.93 23.55
C ILE A 97 11.01 7.86 24.38
N TYR A 98 9.83 8.20 23.87
CA TYR A 98 8.93 9.10 24.58
C TYR A 98 8.52 8.53 25.93
N LEU A 99 8.08 7.26 25.96
CA LEU A 99 7.65 6.62 27.19
C LEU A 99 8.82 6.42 28.15
N SER A 100 10.00 5.98 27.69
CA SER A 100 11.15 5.80 28.59
C SER A 100 11.63 7.11 29.18
N ILE A 101 11.73 8.18 28.38
CA ILE A 101 12.17 9.50 28.86
C ILE A 101 11.10 10.09 29.79
N TYR A 102 9.84 10.12 29.36
CA TYR A 102 8.77 10.68 30.16
C TYR A 102 8.62 9.94 31.47
N LEU A 103 8.56 8.61 31.44
CA LEU A 103 8.39 7.80 32.64
C LEU A 103 9.63 7.89 33.55
N SER A 104 10.84 7.82 33.00
CA SER A 104 12.06 7.92 33.82
C SER A 104 12.19 9.28 34.50
N ILE A 105 11.97 10.38 33.77
CA ILE A 105 12.06 11.73 34.31
C ILE A 105 10.93 11.98 35.29
N TYR A 106 9.68 11.70 34.91
CA TYR A 106 8.54 11.93 35.77
C TYR A 106 8.63 11.10 37.05
N LEU A 107 8.92 9.80 36.94
CA LEU A 107 9.01 8.92 38.10
C LEU A 107 10.22 9.28 38.96
N SER A 108 11.39 9.54 38.38
CA SER A 108 12.57 9.91 39.18
C SER A 108 12.39 11.23 39.92
N ILE A 109 11.87 12.26 39.26
CA ILE A 109 11.64 13.57 39.87
C ILE A 109 10.53 13.48 40.90
N TYR A 110 9.37 12.92 40.54
CA TYR A 110 8.23 12.83 41.44
C TYR A 110 8.58 11.98 42.67
N LEU A 111 9.16 10.80 42.47
CA LEU A 111 9.51 9.91 43.57
C LEU A 111 10.63 10.51 44.43
N SER A 112 11.68 11.10 43.84
CA SER A 112 12.75 11.70 44.63
C SER A 112 12.26 12.89 45.46
N ILE A 113 11.47 13.79 44.88
CA ILE A 113 10.93 14.96 45.57
C ILE A 113 9.92 14.51 46.63
N TYR A 114 8.95 13.67 46.26
CA TYR A 114 7.92 13.22 47.20
C TYR A 114 8.55 12.45 48.36
N LEU A 115 9.43 11.49 48.07
CA LEU A 115 10.05 10.67 49.11
C LEU A 115 11.01 11.51 49.97
N SER A 116 11.82 12.39 49.38
CA SER A 116 12.73 13.23 50.17
C SER A 116 11.97 14.20 51.07
N ILE A 117 10.96 14.89 50.57
CA ILE A 117 10.16 15.84 51.34
C ILE A 117 9.34 15.11 52.39
N TYR A 118 8.58 14.09 52.01
CA TYR A 118 7.72 13.35 52.93
C TYR A 118 8.55 12.67 54.02
N LEU A 119 9.61 11.95 53.65
CA LEU A 119 10.44 11.23 54.62
C LEU A 119 11.21 12.21 55.51
N SER A 120 11.79 13.28 54.97
CA SER A 120 12.51 14.26 55.80
C SER A 120 11.59 14.98 56.77
N ILE A 121 10.43 15.45 56.33
CA ILE A 121 9.47 16.16 57.19
C ILE A 121 8.86 15.21 58.20
N TYR A 122 8.34 14.06 57.75
CA TYR A 122 7.70 13.10 58.65
C TYR A 122 8.69 12.56 59.68
N LEU A 123 9.87 12.13 59.25
CA LEU A 123 10.88 11.57 60.15
C LEU A 123 11.42 12.65 61.10
N SER A 124 11.73 13.86 60.61
CA SER A 124 12.24 14.92 61.48
C SER A 124 11.21 15.35 62.53
N ILE A 125 9.96 15.55 62.14
CA ILE A 125 8.89 15.97 63.04
C ILE A 125 8.55 14.83 64.01
N TYR A 126 8.30 13.63 63.51
CA TYR A 126 7.94 12.49 64.35
C TYR A 126 9.06 12.15 65.33
N LEU A 127 10.31 12.05 64.85
CA LEU A 127 11.44 11.70 65.70
C LEU A 127 11.74 12.82 66.70
N SER A 128 11.71 14.09 66.29
CA SER A 128 11.96 15.21 67.23
C SER A 128 10.89 15.30 68.30
N ILE A 129 9.61 15.19 67.95
CA ILE A 129 8.50 15.23 68.91
C ILE A 129 8.54 13.99 69.80
N TYR A 130 8.64 12.80 69.24
CA TYR A 130 8.66 11.56 70.01
C TYR A 130 9.86 11.51 70.95
N LEU A 131 11.06 11.78 70.45
CA LEU A 131 12.27 11.74 71.26
C LEU A 131 12.28 12.84 72.32
N SER A 132 11.88 14.07 71.98
CA SER A 132 11.84 15.16 72.96
C SER A 132 10.82 14.89 74.07
N ILE A 133 9.59 14.51 73.73
CA ILE A 133 8.54 14.25 74.70
C ILE A 133 8.86 13.00 75.52
N TYR A 134 9.17 11.87 74.86
CA TYR A 134 9.44 10.63 75.55
C TYR A 134 10.67 10.74 76.45
N LEU A 135 11.79 11.25 75.94
CA LEU A 135 13.02 11.34 76.71
C LEU A 135 12.89 12.36 77.84
N SER A 136 12.30 13.54 77.60
CA SER A 136 12.16 14.55 78.65
C SER A 136 11.22 14.08 79.76
N ILE A 137 10.06 13.53 79.41
CA ILE A 137 9.06 13.09 80.41
C ILE A 137 9.55 11.84 81.12
N TYR A 138 10.00 10.81 80.39
CA TYR A 138 10.44 9.57 81.01
C TYR A 138 11.68 9.79 81.88
N LEU A 139 12.69 10.50 81.38
CA LEU A 139 13.91 10.74 82.15
C LEU A 139 13.63 11.63 83.35
N SER A 140 12.83 12.70 83.21
CA SER A 140 12.51 13.58 84.35
C SER A 140 11.72 12.85 85.44
N ILE A 141 10.71 12.06 85.05
CA ILE A 141 9.90 11.28 86.00
C ILE A 141 10.74 10.17 86.64
N TYR A 142 11.48 9.39 85.84
CA TYR A 142 12.30 8.30 86.36
C TYR A 142 13.40 8.82 87.29
N LEU A 143 14.13 9.86 86.87
CA LEU A 143 15.23 10.41 87.66
C LEU A 143 14.69 11.07 88.94
N SER A 144 13.60 11.84 88.86
CA SER A 144 13.02 12.46 90.07
C SER A 144 12.53 11.43 91.07
N ILE A 145 11.82 10.39 90.62
CA ILE A 145 11.33 9.31 91.49
C ILE A 145 12.51 8.52 92.05
N TYR A 146 13.43 8.04 91.20
CA TYR A 146 14.57 7.25 91.65
C TYR A 146 15.46 8.00 92.63
N LEU A 147 15.80 9.26 92.32
CA LEU A 147 16.65 10.09 93.18
C LEU A 147 15.94 10.39 94.51
N SER A 148 14.63 10.68 94.49
CA SER A 148 13.85 10.91 95.72
C SER A 148 13.83 9.68 96.63
N ILE A 149 13.66 8.48 96.05
CA ILE A 149 13.68 7.22 96.79
C ILE A 149 15.08 6.94 97.33
N TYR A 150 16.12 7.08 96.49
CA TYR A 150 17.50 6.85 96.88
C TYR A 150 17.93 7.77 98.04
N LEU A 151 17.67 9.08 97.94
CA LEU A 151 17.93 10.00 99.04
C LEU A 151 17.15 9.61 100.30
N SER A 152 15.87 9.26 100.18
CA SER A 152 15.07 8.87 101.36
C SER A 152 15.60 7.63 102.10
N ILE A 153 16.32 6.74 101.41
CA ILE A 153 16.85 5.50 101.98
C ILE A 153 18.28 5.69 102.52
N TYR A 154 19.12 6.47 101.83
CA TYR A 154 20.56 6.56 102.13
C TYR A 154 20.99 7.83 102.89
N THR A 155 20.11 8.82 103.08
CA THR A 155 20.39 9.99 103.94
C THR A 155 19.69 9.93 105.31
N VAL A 156 19.36 8.72 105.77
CA VAL A 156 19.01 8.41 107.17
C VAL A 156 20.14 7.58 107.76
#